data_AF-D2GZD6-F1
#
_entry.id   AF-D2GZD6-F1
#
_cell.length_a   1.000
_cell.length_b   1.000
_cell.length_c   1.000
_cell.angle_alpha   90.00
_cell.angle_beta   90.00
_cell.angle_gamma   90.00
#
_symmetry.space_group_name_H-M   'P 1'
#
loop_
_entity.id
_entity.type
_entity.pdbx_description
1 polymer ?
#
loop_
_entity_poly.entity_id
_entity_poly.type
_entity_poly.pdbx_seq_one_letter_code
_entity_poly.pdbx_strand_id
1 'polypeptide(L)' 'MEQPGDRSCSGQGRAPAEAAPASVSLAQLQQLVLQGRELPGVERRDIAATHGEPTASRLPRRPKPWEARGSAEARAPP' A
#
# COMPACT_ATOMS: atom_id res chain seq x y z
N MET A 1 12.43 1.63 -39.09
CA MET A 1 12.90 1.15 -37.78
C MET A 1 11.75 1.38 -36.82
N GLU A 2 11.33 0.32 -36.14
CA GLU A 2 9.98 0.14 -35.62
C GLU A 2 9.74 0.89 -34.30
N GLN A 3 8.48 1.30 -34.10
CA GLN A 3 8.00 2.19 -33.04
C GLN A 3 7.93 1.47 -31.68
N PRO A 4 8.35 2.07 -30.55
CA PRO A 4 8.03 1.52 -29.24
C PRO A 4 6.57 1.84 -28.90
N GLY A 5 5.76 0.78 -28.85
CA GLY A 5 4.36 0.82 -28.44
C GLY A 5 4.21 1.38 -27.04
N ASP A 6 3.59 2.56 -26.97
CA ASP A 6 3.07 3.16 -25.75
C ASP A 6 2.03 2.19 -25.18
N ARG A 7 2.46 1.41 -24.20
CA ARG A 7 1.64 0.40 -23.55
C ARG A 7 0.64 1.14 -22.67
N SER A 8 -0.49 1.50 -23.27
CA SER A 8 -1.62 2.16 -22.62
C SER A 8 -1.94 1.44 -21.32
N CYS A 9 -1.64 2.08 -20.20
CA CYS A 9 -2.13 1.69 -18.88
C CYS A 9 -3.63 1.98 -18.83
N SER A 10 -4.43 1.17 -19.52
CA SER A 10 -5.88 1.14 -19.34
C SER A 10 -6.19 0.43 -18.03
N GLY A 11 -5.86 1.09 -16.92
CA GLY A 11 -6.51 0.86 -15.64
C GLY A 11 -7.95 1.32 -15.83
N GLN A 12 -8.80 0.44 -16.32
CA GLN A 12 -10.24 0.66 -16.34
C GLN A 12 -10.67 0.82 -14.87
N GLY A 13 -10.79 2.07 -14.43
CA GLY A 13 -11.46 2.42 -13.19
C GLY A 13 -12.88 1.91 -13.30
N ARG A 14 -13.13 0.72 -12.77
CA ARG A 14 -14.47 0.16 -12.68
C ARG A 14 -15.30 1.15 -11.87
N ALA A 15 -16.36 1.68 -12.49
CA ALA A 15 -17.28 2.59 -11.82
C ALA A 15 -17.72 2.00 -10.48
N PRO A 16 -17.85 2.80 -9.41
CA PRO A 16 -18.24 2.29 -8.10
C PRO A 16 -19.60 1.62 -8.26
N ALA A 17 -19.62 0.29 -8.17
CA ALA A 17 -20.86 -0.45 -8.05
C ALA A 17 -21.56 0.08 -6.80
N GLU A 18 -22.85 0.39 -6.94
CA GLU A 18 -23.73 0.92 -5.89
C GLU A 18 -23.32 0.37 -4.51
N ALA A 19 -22.72 1.25 -3.69
CA ALA A 19 -21.99 0.83 -2.51
C ALA A 19 -22.97 0.26 -1.47
N ALA A 20 -22.97 -1.07 -1.32
CA ALA A 20 -23.59 -1.72 -0.17
C ALA A 20 -23.07 -1.07 1.12
N PRO A 21 -23.88 -1.02 2.20
CA PRO A 21 -23.46 -0.41 3.45
C PRO A 21 -22.11 -0.98 3.89
N ALA A 22 -21.15 -0.09 4.11
CA ALA A 22 -19.75 -0.44 4.42
C ALA A 22 -19.55 -1.08 5.82
N SER A 23 -20.66 -1.31 6.55
CA SER A 23 -20.67 -1.81 7.91
C SER A 23 -21.72 -2.92 8.04
N VAL A 24 -21.36 -4.01 8.72
CA VAL A 24 -22.25 -5.13 9.05
C VAL A 24 -22.29 -5.36 10.55
N SER A 25 -23.38 -5.94 11.06
CA SER A 25 -23.45 -6.36 12.45
C SER A 25 -22.56 -7.59 12.70
N LEU A 26 -22.19 -7.83 13.96
CA LEU A 26 -21.40 -9.00 14.34
C LEU A 26 -22.08 -10.32 14.00
N ALA A 27 -23.39 -10.44 14.19
CA ALA A 27 -24.15 -11.65 13.86
C ALA A 27 -24.10 -11.94 12.35
N GLN A 28 -24.25 -10.89 11.54
CA GLN A 28 -24.22 -11.00 10.09
C GLN A 28 -22.81 -11.34 9.57
N LEU A 29 -21.76 -10.79 10.18
CA LEU A 29 -20.38 -11.18 9.90
C LEU A 29 -20.16 -12.68 10.17
N GLN A 30 -20.64 -13.20 11.30
CA GLN A 30 -20.51 -14.63 11.62
C GLN A 30 -21.17 -15.51 10.57
N GLN A 31 -22.38 -15.16 10.12
CA GLN A 31 -23.06 -15.89 9.05
C GLN A 31 -22.28 -15.86 7.73
N LEU A 32 -21.74 -14.70 7.34
CA LEU A 32 -20.94 -14.58 6.12
C LEU A 32 -19.68 -15.44 6.18
N VAL A 33 -18.99 -15.46 7.32
CA VAL A 33 -17.80 -16.30 7.54
C VAL A 33 -18.15 -17.79 7.42
N LEU A 34 -19.22 -18.24 8.08
CA LEU A 34 -19.66 -19.64 8.01
C LEU A 34 -20.06 -20.06 6.60
N GLN A 35 -20.61 -19.14 5.80
CA GLN A 35 -21.01 -19.38 4.42
C GLN A 35 -19.85 -19.20 3.42
N GLY A 36 -18.67 -18.76 3.87
CA GLY A 36 -17.55 -18.43 2.99
C GLY A 36 -17.85 -17.30 2.01
N ARG A 37 -18.76 -16.38 2.35
CA ARG A 37 -19.15 -15.24 1.51
C ARG A 37 -18.31 -14.01 1.83
N GLU A 38 -18.10 -13.18 0.81
CA GLU A 38 -17.35 -11.93 0.94
C GLU A 38 -18.14 -10.86 1.71
N LEU A 39 -17.40 -9.93 2.31
CA LEU A 39 -17.96 -8.80 3.03
C LEU A 39 -18.50 -7.76 2.03
N PRO A 40 -19.77 -7.32 2.16
CA PRO A 40 -20.31 -6.26 1.32
C PRO A 40 -19.54 -4.96 1.54
N GLY A 41 -19.31 -4.21 0.45
CA GLY A 41 -18.56 -2.95 0.49
C GLY A 41 -17.04 -3.10 0.65
N VAL A 42 -16.52 -4.34 0.74
CA VAL A 42 -15.09 -4.62 0.80
C VAL A 42 -14.61 -5.16 -0.54
N GLU A 43 -13.72 -4.43 -1.21
CA GLU A 43 -13.10 -4.89 -2.45
C GLU A 43 -11.88 -5.76 -2.16
N ARG A 44 -11.88 -6.99 -2.66
CA ARG A 44 -10.67 -7.79 -2.78
C ARG A 44 -9.85 -7.28 -3.96
N ARG A 45 -8.77 -6.58 -3.65
CA ARG A 45 -7.81 -6.12 -4.66
C ARG A 45 -6.92 -7.28 -5.10
N ASP A 46 -6.75 -7.43 -6.41
CA ASP A 46 -5.79 -8.37 -7.01
C ASP A 46 -4.36 -7.84 -6.83
N ILE A 47 -3.84 -7.94 -5.61
CA ILE A 47 -2.50 -7.47 -5.24
C ILE A 47 -1.54 -8.66 -5.36
N ALA A 48 -0.59 -8.57 -6.28
CA ALA A 48 0.56 -9.45 -6.34
C ALA A 48 1.73 -8.85 -5.56
N ALA A 49 2.50 -9.70 -4.86
CA ALA A 49 3.75 -9.27 -4.28
C ALA A 49 4.72 -8.86 -5.41
N THR A 50 5.13 -7.60 -5.43
CA THR A 50 6.20 -7.14 -6.31
C THR A 50 7.54 -7.37 -5.64
N HIS A 51 8.37 -8.26 -6.21
CA HIS A 51 9.76 -8.48 -5.76
C HIS A 51 10.71 -7.39 -6.31
N GLY A 52 10.26 -6.15 -6.33
CA GLY A 52 11.08 -5.01 -6.74
C GLY A 52 11.85 -4.43 -5.55
N GLU A 53 12.90 -3.67 -5.86
CA GLU A 53 13.59 -2.88 -4.83
C GLU A 53 12.61 -1.91 -4.16
N PRO A 54 12.64 -1.78 -2.82
CA PRO A 54 11.76 -0.86 -2.13
C PRO A 54 12.06 0.57 -2.56
N THR A 55 11.03 1.34 -2.91
CA THR A 55 11.17 2.76 -3.21
C THR A 55 11.71 3.48 -1.96
N ALA A 56 12.95 3.95 -2.03
CA ALA A 56 13.55 4.71 -0.94
C ALA A 56 12.72 5.96 -0.65
N SER A 57 12.51 6.25 0.64
CA SER A 57 11.80 7.45 1.06
C SER A 57 12.56 8.70 0.62
N ARG A 58 11.86 9.62 -0.05
CA ARG A 58 12.37 10.98 -0.34
C ARG A 58 12.13 11.96 0.81
N LEU A 59 11.45 11.54 1.86
CA LEU A 59 11.15 12.40 3.00
C LEU A 59 12.42 12.63 3.83
N PRO A 60 12.65 13.86 4.31
CA PRO A 60 13.78 14.14 5.18
C PRO A 60 13.64 13.32 6.47
N ARG A 61 14.64 12.50 6.76
CA ARG A 61 14.69 11.73 8.01
C ARG A 61 14.90 12.69 9.17
N ARG A 62 14.09 12.57 10.22
CA ARG A 62 14.38 13.18 11.53
C ARG A 62 15.32 12.23 12.28
N PRO A 63 16.55 12.66 12.64
CA PRO A 63 17.48 11.81 13.36
C PRO A 63 16.95 11.48 14.75
N LYS A 64 17.22 10.26 15.20
CA LYS A 64 16.86 9.80 16.53
C LYS A 64 17.81 10.45 17.56
N PRO A 65 17.37 10.66 18.82
CA PRO A 65 18.18 11.35 19.83
C PRO A 65 19.55 10.69 20.10
N TRP A 66 19.64 9.37 19.98
CA TRP A 66 20.89 8.64 20.16
C TRP A 66 21.88 8.77 19.00
N GLU A 67 21.42 9.17 17.81
CA GLU A 67 22.30 9.40 16.64
C GLU A 67 23.11 10.70 16.79
N ALA A 68 22.62 11.66 17.59
CA ALA A 68 23.30 12.93 17.83
C ALA A 68 24.60 12.79 18.64
N ARG A 69 24.79 11.69 19.39
CA ARG A 69 25.98 11.48 20.23
C ARG A 69 27.21 11.06 19.42
N GLY A 70 27.03 10.42 18.26
CA GLY A 70 28.13 9.94 17.41
C GLY A 70 28.72 10.99 16.46
N SER A 71 28.00 12.07 16.16
CA SER A 71 28.49 13.12 15.24
C SER A 71 29.59 14.02 15.82
N ALA A 72 29.80 14.00 17.14
CA ALA A 72 30.86 14.79 17.77
C ALA A 72 32.27 14.21 17.52
N GLU A 73 32.39 12.90 17.30
CA GLU A 73 33.69 12.21 17.17
C GLU A 73 34.26 12.30 15.74
N ALA A 74 33.42 12.54 14.73
CA ALA A 74 33.83 12.67 13.33
C ALA A 74 34.44 14.04 12.97
N ARG A 75 34.47 15.01 13.90
CA ARG A 75 34.87 16.40 13.63
C ARG A 75 36.22 16.81 14.23
N ALA A 76 37.03 15.86 14.69
CA ALA A 76 38.42 16.12 15.09
C ALA A 76 39.34 16.04 13.85
N PRO A 77 40.01 17.13 13.43
CA PRO A 77 41.10 17.05 12.47
C PRO A 77 42.37 16.46 13.16
N PRO A 78 43.33 15.92 12.39
CA PRO A 78 44.59 15.40 12.93
C PRO A 78 45.48 16.47 13.57
#